data_AF-A0A9P5Z683-F1
#
_entry.id   AF-A0A9P5Z683-F1
#
_cell.length_a   1.000
_cell.length_b   1.000
_cell.length_c   1.000
_cell.angle_alpha   90.00
_cell.angle_beta   90.00
_cell.angle_gamma   90.00
#
_symmetry.space_group_name_H-M   'P 1'
#
loop_
_entity.id
_entity.type
_entity.pdbx_description
1 polymer ?
#
loop_
_entity_poly.entity_id
_entity_poly.type
_entity_poly.pdbx_seq_one_letter_code
_entity_poly.pdbx_strand_id
1 'polypeptide(L)'
;MALVSSNDLDTQSLSGFFVNPENAPVCARCILGASTKGFKQGIQAVGSKIFWSNFTQKLGYWRSQMQFLFAVRTEEETKTMLSRLNRCSCSMKDRRIVEYHRIGRLMEGDLYTRTYVDGQTSAVYLITDMFCALSYALDLSHIRSVAKRTNTKWPTCPEDLMPFGPENLAQSLVIWSRIIPNHIVITLAIQCIGLCGSLLVPSVISSGLTREVVDAGRRLFDITWETIRLRAERRRRGMGEAFADQVLPLKKYFFEFFSPLSVRQQAAALEGCELKAVQLFSLLAYAAEDPRLYTAHPIDYKIELAERGLTLYRCLRLYVNPLPQVLIHPTIYDLCDLENSSDEEDEGEGGTGNGQKEDHRCVHADENQEKSGGDGEGDDDDDDGHEAEDENEDWDEDEVEGEGESENEIYEDEGDSEEDSADEVEDKREQAPTTNTKNMALFAYVARPTVEHIRKARSTLYCSTQDCPNSIQSAGREFRRCVGCKVALYCSRKCQTEAWNAEQYPHKEVCKVLQKMIAVAGSELLFRHLECEHRGYPDDLKSTVIARWWEGSVNIPDLVVIEGWASYKRLPASEFFKADCSPGYDDYDAIVRELSERDPANLRPRYLTLESLASKKALENLKKSFKEMRTWSKTMGEG
;
A
#
# COMPACT_ATOMS: atom_id res chain seq x y z
N MET A 1 13.53 -39.10 -7.95
CA MET A 1 13.08 -38.86 -6.56
C MET A 1 13.93 -39.58 -5.49
N ALA A 2 15.24 -39.72 -5.67
CA ALA A 2 16.16 -40.08 -4.59
C ALA A 2 16.95 -38.82 -4.20
N LEU A 3 16.38 -38.05 -3.27
CA LEU A 3 16.90 -36.77 -2.80
C LEU A 3 18.16 -36.97 -1.95
N VAL A 4 19.25 -36.32 -2.38
CA VAL A 4 20.39 -35.80 -1.59
C VAL A 4 20.39 -36.23 -0.12
N SER A 5 20.96 -37.40 0.19
CA SER A 5 21.01 -37.96 1.56
C SER A 5 22.37 -37.77 2.27
N SER A 6 23.23 -36.85 1.83
CA SER A 6 24.50 -36.63 2.53
C SER A 6 25.05 -35.21 2.39
N ASN A 7 24.67 -34.36 3.34
CA ASN A 7 25.59 -33.58 4.20
C ASN A 7 24.78 -32.59 5.03
N ASP A 8 24.01 -33.16 5.95
CA ASP A 8 23.32 -32.46 7.02
C ASP A 8 24.36 -31.78 7.94
N LEU A 9 24.66 -30.52 7.66
CA LEU A 9 24.56 -29.59 8.77
C LEU A 9 23.07 -29.41 8.99
N ASP A 10 22.57 -30.38 9.75
CA ASP A 10 21.20 -30.79 9.84
C ASP A 10 20.35 -29.56 10.08
N THR A 11 19.25 -29.40 9.33
CA THR A 11 18.25 -28.38 9.71
C THR A 11 17.84 -28.56 11.18
N GLN A 12 17.98 -29.78 11.74
CA GLN A 12 17.87 -30.04 13.17
C GLN A 12 18.97 -29.37 14.02
N SER A 13 20.22 -29.33 13.55
CA SER A 13 21.35 -28.65 14.21
C SER A 13 21.15 -27.13 14.28
N LEU A 14 20.69 -26.50 13.18
CA LEU A 14 20.33 -25.08 13.19
C LEU A 14 19.09 -24.81 14.05
N SER A 15 18.09 -25.71 14.04
CA SER A 15 16.92 -25.59 14.92
C SER A 15 17.32 -25.66 16.40
N GLY A 16 18.25 -26.55 16.75
CA GLY A 16 18.79 -26.66 18.12
C GLY A 16 19.48 -25.37 18.58
N PHE A 17 20.15 -24.66 17.68
CA PHE A 17 20.71 -23.33 17.99
C PHE A 17 19.62 -22.32 18.35
N PHE A 18 18.53 -22.26 17.58
CA PHE A 18 17.44 -21.29 17.81
C PHE A 18 16.70 -21.52 19.12
N VAL A 19 16.62 -22.78 19.59
CA VAL A 19 16.00 -23.12 20.88
C VAL A 19 16.85 -22.67 22.07
N ASN A 20 18.19 -22.74 21.97
CA ASN A 20 19.08 -22.37 23.06
C ASN A 20 20.31 -21.57 22.56
N PRO A 21 20.11 -20.30 22.15
CA PRO A 21 21.19 -19.47 21.61
C PRO A 21 22.26 -19.15 22.66
N GLU A 22 21.90 -19.25 23.95
CA GLU A 22 22.79 -18.98 25.06
C GLU A 22 23.93 -20.00 25.19
N ASN A 23 23.66 -21.25 24.82
CA ASN A 23 24.61 -22.35 24.88
C ASN A 23 25.14 -22.75 23.51
N ALA A 24 24.99 -21.87 22.52
CA ALA A 24 25.45 -22.13 21.16
C ALA A 24 26.97 -22.36 21.13
N PRO A 25 27.47 -23.52 20.66
CA PRO A 25 28.90 -23.79 20.58
C PRO A 25 29.59 -23.00 19.46
N VAL A 26 28.81 -22.32 18.61
CA VAL A 26 29.25 -21.62 17.41
C VAL A 26 28.83 -20.15 17.44
N CYS A 27 29.66 -19.28 16.89
CA CYS A 27 29.36 -17.85 16.80
C CYS A 27 28.53 -17.49 15.57
N ALA A 28 28.00 -16.26 15.56
CA ALA A 28 27.14 -15.75 14.51
C ALA A 28 27.73 -15.88 13.10
N ARG A 29 29.01 -15.56 12.92
CA ARG A 29 29.69 -15.68 11.62
C ARG A 29 29.69 -17.13 11.10
N CYS A 30 29.90 -18.09 12.00
CA CYS A 30 29.86 -19.50 11.64
C CYS A 30 28.44 -19.93 11.25
N ILE A 31 27.43 -19.47 11.99
CA ILE A 31 26.02 -19.79 11.71
C ILE A 31 25.59 -19.19 10.37
N LEU A 32 25.92 -17.91 10.12
CA LEU A 32 25.66 -17.23 8.85
C LEU A 32 26.30 -17.96 7.67
N GLY A 33 27.56 -18.40 7.84
CA GLY A 33 28.23 -19.18 6.80
C GLY A 33 27.61 -20.56 6.57
N ALA A 34 27.13 -21.20 7.64
CA ALA A 34 26.45 -22.48 7.56
C ALA A 34 25.07 -22.39 6.89
N SER A 35 24.25 -21.40 7.27
CA SER A 35 22.93 -21.15 6.65
C SER A 35 23.08 -20.87 5.15
N THR A 36 23.96 -19.93 4.81
CA THR A 36 24.21 -19.52 3.42
C THR A 36 24.70 -20.68 2.56
N LYS A 37 25.63 -21.50 3.09
CA LYS A 37 26.12 -22.66 2.35
C LYS A 37 24.99 -23.64 2.05
N GLY A 38 24.15 -23.92 3.05
CA GLY A 38 22.98 -24.78 2.90
C GLY A 38 22.00 -24.27 1.84
N PHE A 39 21.67 -22.97 1.87
CA PHE A 39 20.79 -22.35 0.88
C PHE A 39 21.38 -22.38 -0.53
N LYS A 40 22.65 -21.97 -0.70
CA LYS A 40 23.29 -21.97 -2.02
C LYS A 40 23.36 -23.37 -2.63
N GLN A 41 23.71 -24.38 -1.83
CA GLN A 41 23.75 -25.77 -2.31
C GLN A 41 22.36 -26.29 -2.68
N GLY A 42 21.35 -25.98 -1.89
CA GLY A 42 19.96 -26.34 -2.20
C GLY A 42 19.46 -25.68 -3.48
N ILE A 43 19.67 -24.37 -3.63
CA ILE A 43 19.30 -23.61 -4.83
C ILE A 43 20.03 -24.11 -6.07
N GLN A 44 21.33 -24.41 -5.97
CA GLN A 44 22.10 -24.96 -7.08
C GLN A 44 21.65 -26.38 -7.49
N ALA A 45 21.18 -27.18 -6.54
CA ALA A 45 20.80 -28.57 -6.80
C ALA A 45 19.44 -28.73 -7.49
N VAL A 46 18.46 -27.87 -7.16
CA VAL A 46 17.08 -28.02 -7.67
C VAL A 46 16.51 -26.74 -8.29
N GLY A 47 17.27 -25.64 -8.34
CA GLY A 47 16.76 -24.32 -8.73
C GLY A 47 16.05 -23.58 -7.59
N SER A 48 16.01 -22.24 -7.67
CA SER A 48 15.49 -21.40 -6.57
C SER A 48 14.01 -21.70 -6.26
N LYS A 49 13.14 -21.71 -7.28
CA LYS A 49 11.69 -21.91 -7.11
C LYS A 49 11.37 -23.25 -6.41
N ILE A 50 12.00 -24.34 -6.87
CA ILE A 50 11.78 -25.69 -6.30
C ILE A 50 12.41 -25.79 -4.91
N PHE A 51 13.62 -25.24 -4.72
CA PHE A 51 14.30 -25.25 -3.42
C PHE A 51 13.40 -24.65 -2.35
N TRP A 52 12.88 -23.45 -2.57
CA TRP A 52 12.07 -22.76 -1.56
C TRP A 52 10.68 -23.38 -1.38
N SER A 53 10.09 -23.94 -2.44
CA SER A 53 8.87 -24.77 -2.34
C SER A 53 9.06 -25.98 -1.42
N ASN A 54 10.23 -26.64 -1.47
CA ASN A 54 10.55 -27.77 -0.59
C ASN A 54 10.98 -27.30 0.80
N PHE A 55 11.74 -26.22 0.89
CA PHE A 55 12.27 -25.71 2.14
C PHE A 55 11.17 -25.14 3.05
N THR A 56 10.11 -24.57 2.48
CA THR A 56 8.91 -24.14 3.23
C THR A 56 8.14 -25.31 3.87
N GLN A 57 8.37 -26.56 3.45
CA GLN A 57 7.79 -27.75 4.11
C GLN A 57 8.53 -28.13 5.41
N LYS A 58 9.70 -27.55 5.69
CA LYS A 58 10.46 -27.79 6.93
C LYS A 58 9.90 -26.99 8.10
N LEU A 59 8.66 -27.28 8.52
CA LEU A 59 7.91 -26.51 9.52
C LEU A 59 8.68 -26.27 10.83
N GLY A 60 9.41 -27.28 11.31
CA GLY A 60 10.20 -27.18 12.55
C GLY A 60 11.32 -26.15 12.49
N TYR A 61 11.97 -25.98 11.33
CA TYR A 61 13.01 -24.97 11.13
C TYR A 61 12.42 -23.56 11.23
N TRP A 62 11.36 -23.29 10.48
CA TRP A 62 10.72 -21.97 10.46
C TRP A 62 10.09 -21.60 11.78
N ARG A 63 9.43 -22.55 12.45
CA ARG A 63 8.89 -22.35 13.80
C ARG A 63 9.99 -22.00 14.79
N SER A 64 11.12 -22.71 14.75
CA SER A 64 12.26 -22.42 15.64
C SER A 64 12.85 -21.03 15.36
N GLN A 65 12.95 -20.65 14.08
CA GLN A 65 13.42 -19.32 13.67
C GLN A 65 12.49 -18.19 14.14
N MET A 66 11.17 -18.35 13.97
CA MET A 66 10.18 -17.39 14.48
C MET A 66 10.22 -17.32 16.01
N GLN A 67 10.29 -18.46 16.69
CA GLN A 67 10.41 -18.49 18.15
C GLN A 67 11.68 -17.78 18.63
N PHE A 68 12.81 -17.98 17.95
CA PHE A 68 14.05 -17.30 18.31
C PHE A 68 13.97 -15.78 18.10
N LEU A 69 13.51 -15.31 16.94
CA LEU A 69 13.46 -13.88 16.62
C LEU A 69 12.43 -13.13 17.48
N PHE A 70 11.29 -13.76 17.76
CA PHE A 70 10.15 -13.12 18.42
C PHE A 70 9.95 -13.55 19.88
N ALA A 71 10.92 -14.28 20.47
CA ALA A 71 10.90 -14.51 21.90
C ALA A 71 10.91 -13.18 22.66
N VAL A 72 10.12 -13.13 23.72
CA VAL A 72 9.95 -11.94 24.56
C VAL A 72 11.29 -11.56 25.16
N ARG A 73 11.81 -10.40 24.74
CA ARG A 73 13.06 -9.81 25.21
C ARG A 73 12.93 -8.30 25.26
N THR A 74 13.66 -7.70 26.17
CA THR A 74 13.97 -6.27 26.18
C THR A 74 15.03 -5.94 25.13
N GLU A 75 15.21 -4.64 24.86
CA GLU A 75 16.27 -4.17 23.96
C GLU A 75 17.67 -4.51 24.50
N GLU A 76 17.86 -4.40 25.82
CA GLU A 76 19.10 -4.72 26.54
C GLU A 76 19.44 -6.21 26.49
N GLU A 77 18.44 -7.08 26.70
CA GLU A 77 18.61 -8.53 26.57
C GLU A 77 18.95 -8.91 25.13
N THR A 78 18.31 -8.27 24.15
CA THR A 78 18.59 -8.49 22.73
C THR A 78 20.02 -8.07 22.39
N LYS A 79 20.48 -6.89 22.83
CA LYS A 79 21.87 -6.44 22.67
C LYS A 79 22.86 -7.37 23.36
N THR A 80 22.53 -7.86 24.56
CA THR A 80 23.35 -8.82 25.30
C THR A 80 23.49 -10.14 24.55
N MET A 81 22.39 -10.66 24.01
CA MET A 81 22.38 -11.85 23.16
C MET A 81 23.28 -11.66 21.92
N LEU A 82 23.14 -10.54 21.20
CA LEU A 82 23.97 -10.24 20.03
C LEU A 82 25.46 -10.13 20.39
N SER A 83 25.79 -9.49 21.52
CA SER A 83 27.16 -9.40 22.02
C SER A 83 27.78 -10.78 22.28
N ARG A 84 27.00 -11.71 22.85
CA ARG A 84 27.42 -13.10 23.05
C ARG A 84 27.63 -13.82 21.73
N LEU A 85 26.69 -13.71 20.79
CA LEU A 85 26.78 -14.33 19.47
C LEU A 85 27.98 -13.85 18.64
N ASN A 86 28.47 -12.63 18.89
CA ASN A 86 29.67 -12.10 18.27
C ASN A 86 30.98 -12.70 18.81
N ARG A 87 30.98 -13.33 19.99
CA ARG A 87 32.18 -13.95 20.57
C ARG A 87 32.42 -15.31 19.91
N CYS A 88 33.59 -15.47 19.29
CA CYS A 88 33.95 -16.72 18.64
C CYS A 88 34.46 -17.76 19.66
N SER A 89 33.66 -18.79 19.91
CA SER A 89 34.04 -20.01 20.65
C SER A 89 34.23 -21.23 19.75
N CYS A 90 34.18 -21.05 18.42
CA CYS A 90 34.19 -22.13 17.46
C CYS A 90 35.50 -22.93 17.49
N SER A 91 35.40 -24.26 17.36
CA SER A 91 36.58 -25.13 17.19
C SER A 91 37.16 -24.99 15.78
N MET A 92 38.14 -24.12 15.61
CA MET A 92 38.84 -23.92 14.32
C MET A 92 39.70 -25.12 13.89
N LYS A 93 39.70 -26.21 14.66
CA LYS A 93 40.26 -27.51 14.26
C LYS A 93 39.35 -28.25 13.29
N ASP A 94 38.04 -27.99 13.29
CA ASP A 94 37.11 -28.57 12.31
C ASP A 94 37.17 -27.76 11.01
N ARG A 95 37.59 -28.40 9.92
CA ARG A 95 37.70 -27.78 8.58
C ARG A 95 36.36 -27.21 8.08
N ARG A 96 35.23 -27.82 8.47
CA ARG A 96 33.89 -27.31 8.11
C ARG A 96 33.61 -25.98 8.77
N ILE A 97 33.95 -25.85 10.05
CA ILE A 97 33.82 -24.60 10.82
C ILE A 97 34.68 -23.49 10.20
N VAL A 98 35.92 -23.80 9.79
CA VAL A 98 36.78 -22.85 9.07
C VAL A 98 36.12 -22.38 7.78
N GLU A 99 35.54 -23.30 7.01
CA GLU A 99 34.83 -22.97 5.78
C GLU A 99 33.59 -22.12 6.03
N TYR A 100 32.78 -22.42 7.05
CA TYR A 100 31.65 -21.58 7.42
C TYR A 100 32.09 -20.17 7.84
N HIS A 101 33.18 -20.04 8.60
CA HIS A 101 33.73 -18.73 8.91
C HIS A 101 34.14 -17.94 7.67
N ARG A 102 34.69 -18.60 6.65
CA ARG A 102 35.04 -17.97 5.37
C ARG A 102 33.80 -17.49 4.63
N ILE A 103 32.80 -18.36 4.47
CA ILE A 103 31.54 -18.03 3.79
C ILE A 103 30.80 -16.90 4.55
N GLY A 104 30.72 -17.00 5.87
CA GLY A 104 30.11 -15.98 6.72
C GLY A 104 30.77 -14.61 6.54
N ARG A 105 32.11 -14.55 6.47
CA ARG A 105 32.83 -13.29 6.19
C ARG A 105 32.49 -12.72 4.80
N LEU A 106 32.35 -13.57 3.79
CA LEU A 106 31.94 -13.11 2.45
C LEU A 106 30.53 -12.53 2.48
N MET A 107 29.61 -13.17 3.21
CA MET A 107 28.23 -12.70 3.38
C MET A 107 28.13 -11.40 4.17
N GLU A 108 28.98 -11.19 5.18
CA GLU A 108 29.09 -9.90 5.88
C GLU A 108 29.42 -8.77 4.88
N GLY A 109 30.29 -9.04 3.90
CA GLY A 109 30.61 -8.08 2.84
C GLY A 109 29.44 -7.78 1.91
N ASP A 110 28.68 -8.80 1.51
CA ASP A 110 27.49 -8.65 0.66
C ASP A 110 26.36 -7.87 1.37
N LEU A 111 26.09 -8.21 2.63
CA LEU A 111 25.06 -7.52 3.43
C LEU A 111 25.48 -6.10 3.80
N TYR A 112 26.79 -5.86 3.99
CA TYR A 112 27.32 -4.52 4.15
C TYR A 112 27.00 -3.64 2.94
N THR A 113 27.21 -4.14 1.71
CA THR A 113 26.91 -3.38 0.49
C THR A 113 25.42 -3.06 0.32
N ARG A 114 24.51 -3.78 0.97
CA ARG A 114 23.07 -3.46 0.94
C ARG A 114 22.63 -2.43 1.97
N THR A 115 23.44 -2.22 3.01
CA THR A 115 23.07 -1.35 4.15
C THR A 115 23.89 -0.08 4.21
N TYR A 116 25.15 -0.13 3.79
CA TYR A 116 26.12 0.98 3.87
C TYR A 116 26.29 1.58 5.27
N VAL A 117 25.97 0.81 6.32
CA VAL A 117 26.12 1.23 7.71
C VAL A 117 27.39 0.62 8.30
N ASP A 118 28.34 1.49 8.64
CA ASP A 118 29.60 1.13 9.28
C ASP A 118 29.36 0.51 10.67
N GLY A 119 30.26 -0.39 11.08
CA GLY A 119 30.28 -0.93 12.46
C GLY A 119 29.28 -2.05 12.78
N GLN A 120 28.59 -2.60 11.78
CA GLN A 120 27.74 -3.79 12.00
C GLN A 120 28.56 -5.01 12.42
N THR A 121 27.96 -5.82 13.30
CA THR A 121 28.59 -7.02 13.84
C THR A 121 28.09 -8.27 13.13
N SER A 122 28.85 -9.37 13.19
CA SER A 122 28.45 -10.66 12.62
C SER A 122 27.06 -11.13 13.08
N ALA A 123 26.69 -10.85 14.33
CA ALA A 123 25.37 -11.17 14.87
C ALA A 123 24.27 -10.36 14.19
N VAL A 124 24.47 -9.06 13.94
CA VAL A 124 23.49 -8.25 13.21
C VAL A 124 23.31 -8.78 11.79
N TYR A 125 24.41 -9.14 11.10
CA TYR A 125 24.33 -9.75 9.77
C TYR A 125 23.60 -11.10 9.76
N LEU A 126 23.82 -11.94 10.76
CA LEU A 126 23.06 -13.19 10.93
C LEU A 126 21.56 -12.90 11.07
N ILE A 127 21.16 -11.95 11.93
CA ILE A 127 19.75 -11.63 12.09
C ILE A 127 19.15 -11.04 10.80
N THR A 128 19.88 -10.15 10.11
CA THR A 128 19.46 -9.63 8.80
C THR A 128 19.23 -10.76 7.79
N ASP A 129 20.15 -11.73 7.68
CA ASP A 129 20.01 -12.92 6.82
C ASP A 129 18.78 -13.75 7.20
N MET A 130 18.51 -13.90 8.50
CA MET A 130 17.32 -14.59 9.00
C MET A 130 16.02 -13.88 8.60
N PHE A 131 15.96 -12.55 8.68
CA PHE A 131 14.82 -11.77 8.20
C PHE A 131 14.66 -11.88 6.67
N CYS A 132 15.76 -11.86 5.90
CA CYS A 132 15.73 -12.07 4.45
C CYS A 132 15.15 -13.45 4.10
N ALA A 133 15.60 -14.52 4.78
CA ALA A 133 15.14 -15.87 4.54
C ALA A 133 13.64 -16.04 4.86
N LEU A 134 13.18 -15.47 5.98
CA LEU A 134 11.75 -15.45 6.32
C LEU A 134 10.94 -14.66 5.31
N SER A 135 11.43 -13.49 4.91
CA SER A 135 10.72 -12.64 3.95
C SER A 135 10.55 -13.36 2.61
N TYR A 136 11.59 -14.03 2.12
CA TYR A 136 11.50 -14.84 0.92
C TYR A 136 10.48 -16.00 1.05
N ALA A 137 10.46 -16.69 2.20
CA ALA A 137 9.50 -17.76 2.44
C ALA A 137 8.03 -17.24 2.48
N LEU A 138 7.81 -16.06 3.05
CA LEU A 138 6.48 -15.45 3.10
C LEU A 138 6.00 -14.96 1.74
N ASP A 139 6.89 -14.48 0.87
CA ASP A 139 6.51 -14.09 -0.51
C ASP A 139 5.97 -15.27 -1.33
N LEU A 140 6.36 -16.50 -1.00
CA LEU A 140 5.82 -17.72 -1.62
C LEU A 140 4.50 -18.18 -1.03
N SER A 141 4.00 -17.50 0.01
CA SER A 141 2.84 -17.93 0.77
C SER A 141 1.57 -17.19 0.31
N HIS A 142 0.51 -17.95 0.05
CA HIS A 142 -0.75 -17.37 -0.40
C HIS A 142 -1.66 -17.00 0.78
N ILE A 143 -2.01 -15.70 0.91
CA ILE A 143 -2.77 -15.14 2.04
C ILE A 143 -4.04 -15.92 2.35
N ARG A 144 -4.84 -16.25 1.32
CA ARG A 144 -6.12 -16.95 1.53
C ARG A 144 -5.92 -18.35 2.11
N SER A 145 -4.86 -19.04 1.71
CA SER A 145 -4.59 -20.41 2.14
C SER A 145 -4.12 -20.46 3.60
N VAL A 146 -3.32 -19.49 4.02
CA VAL A 146 -2.89 -19.35 5.43
C VAL A 146 -4.07 -19.00 6.33
N ALA A 147 -4.88 -18.01 5.92
CA ALA A 147 -6.06 -17.60 6.69
C ALA A 147 -7.09 -18.73 6.85
N LYS A 148 -7.25 -19.60 5.83
CA LYS A 148 -8.15 -20.76 5.85
C LYS A 148 -7.54 -22.02 6.48
N ARG A 149 -6.27 -21.99 6.90
CA ARG A 149 -5.53 -23.18 7.39
C ARG A 149 -5.48 -24.34 6.38
N THR A 150 -5.50 -24.02 5.09
CA THR A 150 -5.40 -25.02 3.99
C THR A 150 -4.00 -25.06 3.38
N ASN A 151 -3.09 -24.19 3.82
CA ASN A 151 -1.72 -24.19 3.32
C ASN A 151 -0.91 -25.37 3.90
N THR A 152 -0.33 -26.19 3.02
CA THR A 152 0.54 -27.31 3.41
C THR A 152 2.00 -26.87 3.61
N LYS A 153 2.35 -25.66 3.19
CA LYS A 153 3.67 -25.05 3.36
C LYS A 153 3.66 -24.04 4.50
N TRP A 154 4.81 -23.78 5.11
CA TRP A 154 4.93 -22.73 6.11
C TRP A 154 4.70 -21.33 5.47
N PRO A 155 3.92 -20.45 6.12
CA PRO A 155 3.15 -20.67 7.34
C PRO A 155 1.86 -21.44 7.05
N THR A 156 1.54 -22.41 7.91
CA THR A 156 0.33 -23.24 7.77
C THR A 156 -0.90 -22.55 8.36
N CYS A 157 -0.68 -21.67 9.34
CA CYS A 157 -1.70 -20.84 9.97
C CYS A 157 -1.09 -19.55 10.52
N PRO A 158 -1.91 -18.53 10.89
CA PRO A 158 -1.40 -17.29 11.47
C PRO A 158 -0.56 -17.48 12.73
N GLU A 159 -0.84 -18.50 13.56
CA GLU A 159 -0.08 -18.76 14.79
C GLU A 159 1.39 -19.13 14.53
N ASP A 160 1.71 -19.69 13.35
CA ASP A 160 3.10 -19.94 12.97
C ASP A 160 3.91 -18.63 12.83
N LEU A 161 3.24 -17.49 12.59
CA LEU A 161 3.87 -16.17 12.44
C LEU A 161 3.98 -15.40 13.76
N MET A 162 3.19 -15.75 14.76
CA MET A 162 3.13 -15.05 16.04
C MET A 162 3.12 -16.06 17.19
N PRO A 163 4.22 -16.83 17.38
CA PRO A 163 4.28 -17.92 18.36
C PRO A 163 4.07 -17.46 19.81
N PHE A 164 4.19 -16.15 20.08
CA PHE A 164 3.97 -15.54 21.39
C PHE A 164 2.83 -14.49 21.37
N GLY A 165 1.97 -14.53 20.36
CA GLY A 165 0.88 -13.56 20.18
C GLY A 165 1.27 -12.29 19.40
N PRO A 166 0.27 -11.52 18.93
CA PRO A 166 0.48 -10.38 18.05
C PRO A 166 1.17 -9.20 18.73
N GLU A 167 0.94 -8.99 20.04
CA GLU A 167 1.62 -7.94 20.83
C GLU A 167 3.14 -8.16 20.87
N ASN A 168 3.57 -9.39 21.15
CA ASN A 168 4.99 -9.73 21.21
C ASN A 168 5.64 -9.65 19.84
N LEU A 169 4.95 -10.10 18.77
CA LEU A 169 5.44 -9.92 17.40
C LEU A 169 5.67 -8.43 17.09
N ALA A 170 4.67 -7.58 17.34
CA ALA A 170 4.76 -6.14 17.07
C ALA A 170 5.86 -5.45 17.90
N GLN A 171 6.00 -5.80 19.18
CA GLN A 171 7.03 -5.25 20.05
C GLN A 171 8.44 -5.71 19.64
N SER A 172 8.61 -6.97 19.28
CA SER A 172 9.88 -7.48 18.78
C SER A 172 10.27 -6.85 17.44
N LEU A 173 9.32 -6.59 16.53
CA LEU A 173 9.59 -5.86 15.29
C LEU A 173 10.12 -4.44 15.56
N VAL A 174 9.56 -3.74 16.56
CA VAL A 174 10.07 -2.44 17.05
C VAL A 174 11.49 -2.56 17.60
N ILE A 175 11.79 -3.57 18.40
CA ILE A 175 13.14 -3.78 18.94
C ILE A 175 14.13 -4.05 17.80
N TRP A 176 13.76 -4.91 16.85
CA TRP A 176 14.63 -5.26 15.73
C TRP A 176 14.86 -4.11 14.76
N SER A 177 13.87 -3.25 14.50
CA SER A 177 14.03 -2.08 13.61
C SER A 177 14.96 -1.00 14.19
N ARG A 178 15.13 -0.96 15.52
CA ARG A 178 16.11 -0.08 16.19
C ARG A 178 17.52 -0.63 16.12
N ILE A 179 17.67 -1.95 16.19
CA ILE A 179 18.96 -2.63 16.23
C ILE A 179 19.53 -2.85 14.82
N ILE A 180 18.67 -3.22 13.88
CA ILE A 180 19.06 -3.57 12.51
C ILE A 180 18.86 -2.31 11.66
N PRO A 181 19.94 -1.75 11.07
CA PRO A 181 19.82 -0.58 10.23
C PRO A 181 19.14 -0.85 8.88
N ASN A 182 19.08 -2.13 8.46
CA ASN A 182 18.40 -2.55 7.24
C ASN A 182 16.87 -2.55 7.41
N HIS A 183 16.15 -2.04 6.42
CA HIS A 183 14.68 -2.03 6.40
C HIS A 183 14.00 -3.39 6.13
N ILE A 184 14.75 -4.50 6.08
CA ILE A 184 14.19 -5.86 5.92
C ILE A 184 13.22 -6.23 7.04
N VAL A 185 13.40 -5.69 8.25
CA VAL A 185 12.46 -5.87 9.36
C VAL A 185 11.09 -5.29 9.00
N ILE A 186 11.07 -4.17 8.27
CA ILE A 186 9.85 -3.51 7.79
C ILE A 186 9.20 -4.37 6.69
N THR A 187 10.00 -4.93 5.77
CA THR A 187 9.48 -5.88 4.76
C THR A 187 8.78 -7.05 5.42
N LEU A 188 9.42 -7.70 6.41
CA LEU A 188 8.81 -8.81 7.13
C LEU A 188 7.54 -8.37 7.86
N ALA A 189 7.55 -7.19 8.50
CA ALA A 189 6.37 -6.65 9.16
C ALA A 189 5.18 -6.52 8.18
N ILE A 190 5.40 -5.97 6.98
CA ILE A 190 4.35 -5.84 5.95
C ILE A 190 3.79 -7.21 5.58
N GLN A 191 4.65 -8.20 5.35
CA GLN A 191 4.22 -9.55 5.00
C GLN A 191 3.44 -10.23 6.12
N CYS A 192 3.91 -10.13 7.36
CA CYS A 192 3.19 -10.62 8.53
C CYS A 192 1.83 -9.93 8.68
N ILE A 193 1.73 -8.62 8.46
CA ILE A 193 0.46 -7.89 8.51
C ILE A 193 -0.45 -8.29 7.34
N GLY A 194 0.08 -8.50 6.14
CA GLY A 194 -0.68 -8.99 4.99
C GLY A 194 -1.29 -10.37 5.23
N LEU A 195 -0.55 -11.26 5.90
CA LEU A 195 -0.99 -12.63 6.20
C LEU A 195 -1.93 -12.71 7.42
N CYS A 196 -1.63 -11.97 8.50
CA CYS A 196 -2.42 -11.98 9.73
C CYS A 196 -3.58 -10.98 9.72
N GLY A 197 -3.54 -9.98 8.84
CA GLY A 197 -4.54 -8.93 8.70
C GLY A 197 -4.85 -8.23 10.02
N SER A 198 -6.14 -8.12 10.33
CA SER A 198 -6.65 -7.46 11.53
C SER A 198 -6.22 -8.11 12.85
N LEU A 199 -5.69 -9.34 12.86
CA LEU A 199 -5.16 -9.96 14.08
C LEU A 199 -3.92 -9.20 14.58
N LEU A 200 -3.17 -8.59 13.67
CA LEU A 200 -1.90 -7.93 13.97
C LEU A 200 -2.00 -6.39 13.95
N VAL A 201 -2.96 -5.83 13.19
CA VAL A 201 -3.13 -4.37 13.03
C VAL A 201 -3.22 -3.62 14.37
N PRO A 202 -4.06 -4.02 15.36
CA PRO A 202 -4.15 -3.30 16.64
C PRO A 202 -2.83 -3.32 17.42
N SER A 203 -2.14 -4.45 17.43
CA SER A 203 -0.86 -4.61 18.13
C SER A 203 0.26 -3.80 17.46
N VAL A 204 0.27 -3.70 16.13
CA VAL A 204 1.20 -2.85 15.35
C VAL A 204 0.98 -1.37 15.61
N ILE A 205 -0.27 -0.93 15.69
CA ILE A 205 -0.62 0.46 16.00
C ILE A 205 -0.19 0.78 17.44
N SER A 206 -0.58 -0.05 18.40
CA SER A 206 -0.31 0.18 19.83
C SER A 206 1.17 0.06 20.20
N SER A 207 1.97 -0.74 19.48
CA SER A 207 3.42 -0.81 19.70
C SER A 207 4.19 0.42 19.21
N GLY A 208 3.55 1.28 18.41
CA GLY A 208 4.22 2.43 17.79
C GLY A 208 5.14 2.06 16.63
N LEU A 209 4.93 0.91 15.97
CA LEU A 209 5.81 0.47 14.88
C LEU A 209 5.90 1.49 13.74
N THR A 210 4.82 2.21 13.43
CA THR A 210 4.84 3.26 12.39
C THR A 210 5.83 4.38 12.72
N ARG A 211 5.95 4.77 13.99
CA ARG A 211 6.96 5.74 14.44
C ARG A 211 8.37 5.23 14.19
N GLU A 212 8.63 3.97 14.50
CA GLU A 212 9.93 3.34 14.23
C GLU A 212 10.25 3.21 12.74
N VAL A 213 9.23 2.99 11.89
CA VAL A 213 9.37 3.00 10.43
C VAL A 213 9.76 4.40 9.93
N VAL A 214 9.13 5.45 10.47
CA VAL A 214 9.48 6.84 10.17
C VAL A 214 10.91 7.15 10.62
N ASP A 215 11.28 6.75 11.84
CA ASP A 215 12.63 6.96 12.38
C ASP A 215 13.70 6.16 11.61
N ALA A 216 13.39 4.95 11.15
CA ALA A 216 14.27 4.16 10.28
C ALA A 216 14.49 4.86 8.93
N GLY A 217 13.41 5.36 8.31
CA GLY A 217 13.52 6.17 7.10
C GLY A 217 14.35 7.43 7.30
N ARG A 218 14.26 8.08 8.46
CA ARG A 218 15.09 9.24 8.78
C ARG A 218 16.56 8.86 8.88
N ARG A 219 16.90 7.76 9.55
CA ARG A 219 18.28 7.24 9.60
C ARG A 219 18.83 6.92 8.20
N LEU A 220 18.01 6.33 7.32
CA LEU A 220 18.39 6.10 5.92
C LEU A 220 18.72 7.43 5.23
N PHE A 221 17.87 8.45 5.38
CA PHE A 221 18.11 9.77 4.82
C PHE A 221 19.42 10.37 5.35
N ASP A 222 19.66 10.35 6.66
CA ASP A 222 20.87 10.94 7.25
C ASP A 222 22.16 10.28 6.72
N ILE A 223 22.18 8.95 6.61
CA ILE A 223 23.33 8.20 6.08
C ILE A 223 23.54 8.50 4.59
N THR A 224 22.45 8.54 3.82
CA THR A 224 22.47 8.89 2.40
C THR A 224 23.01 10.30 2.22
N TRP A 225 22.50 11.24 3.01
CA TRP A 225 22.85 12.64 2.96
C TRP A 225 24.32 12.87 3.27
N GLU A 226 24.81 12.29 4.36
CA GLU A 226 26.22 12.38 4.72
C GLU A 226 27.10 11.77 3.63
N THR A 227 26.68 10.66 3.03
CA THR A 227 27.43 10.02 1.94
C THR A 227 27.46 10.87 0.67
N ILE A 228 26.36 11.54 0.32
CA ILE A 228 26.30 12.47 -0.83
C ILE A 228 27.31 13.63 -0.67
N ARG A 229 27.55 14.09 0.57
CA ARG A 229 28.53 15.15 0.88
C ARG A 229 29.98 14.70 0.71
N LEU A 230 30.24 13.40 0.74
CA LEU A 230 31.58 12.86 0.53
C LEU A 230 32.03 13.01 -0.93
N ARG A 231 33.34 13.20 -1.11
CA ARG A 231 33.97 13.23 -2.44
C ARG A 231 34.20 11.83 -3.04
N ALA A 232 33.92 10.77 -2.29
CA ALA A 232 34.21 9.39 -2.69
C ALA A 232 33.12 8.80 -3.60
N GLU A 233 33.30 8.92 -4.92
CA GLU A 233 32.32 8.45 -5.92
C GLU A 233 31.89 6.99 -5.72
N ARG A 234 32.85 6.08 -5.49
CA ARG A 234 32.55 4.66 -5.25
C ARG A 234 31.60 4.44 -4.06
N ARG A 235 31.73 5.24 -2.99
CA ARG A 235 30.85 5.15 -1.83
C ARG A 235 29.45 5.68 -2.17
N ARG A 236 29.36 6.77 -2.94
CA ARG A 236 28.08 7.31 -3.42
C ARG A 236 27.33 6.34 -4.35
N ARG A 237 28.05 5.62 -5.21
CA ARG A 237 27.43 4.64 -6.12
C ARG A 237 26.70 3.55 -5.38
N GLY A 238 27.39 2.82 -4.50
CA GLY A 238 26.70 1.78 -3.76
C GLY A 238 25.73 2.31 -2.70
N MET A 239 25.90 3.55 -2.22
CA MET A 239 24.83 4.20 -1.43
C MET A 239 23.56 4.42 -2.26
N GLY A 240 23.66 4.72 -3.56
CA GLY A 240 22.50 4.83 -4.44
C GLY A 240 21.75 3.49 -4.59
N GLU A 241 22.49 2.39 -4.76
CA GLU A 241 21.92 1.03 -4.76
C GLU A 241 21.26 0.71 -3.41
N ALA A 242 21.96 0.94 -2.29
CA ALA A 242 21.42 0.70 -0.96
C ALA A 242 20.24 1.60 -0.60
N PHE A 243 20.20 2.83 -1.11
CA PHE A 243 19.06 3.74 -0.98
C PHE A 243 17.84 3.18 -1.70
N ALA A 244 18.00 2.76 -2.97
CA ALA A 244 16.93 2.16 -3.76
C ALA A 244 16.35 0.89 -3.09
N ASP A 245 17.23 0.02 -2.60
CA ASP A 245 16.82 -1.20 -1.90
C ASP A 245 16.07 -0.91 -0.60
N GLN A 246 16.54 0.07 0.20
CA GLN A 246 15.97 0.37 1.51
C GLN A 246 14.75 1.30 1.46
N VAL A 247 14.59 2.11 0.42
CA VAL A 247 13.40 2.97 0.28
C VAL A 247 12.16 2.17 -0.11
N LEU A 248 12.33 1.05 -0.82
CA LEU A 248 11.24 0.20 -1.28
C LEU A 248 10.38 -0.36 -0.12
N PRO A 249 10.94 -0.94 0.96
CA PRO A 249 10.17 -1.35 2.14
C PRO A 249 9.37 -0.20 2.78
N LEU A 250 9.91 1.02 2.83
CA LEU A 250 9.19 2.18 3.37
C LEU A 250 7.97 2.51 2.50
N LYS A 251 8.15 2.57 1.18
CA LYS A 251 7.06 2.79 0.23
C LYS A 251 5.98 1.72 0.37
N LYS A 252 6.40 0.45 0.43
CA LYS A 252 5.48 -0.69 0.60
C LYS A 252 4.76 -0.61 1.94
N TYR A 253 5.40 -0.18 3.03
CA TYR A 253 4.74 -0.02 4.33
C TYR A 253 3.58 0.98 4.24
N PHE A 254 3.83 2.17 3.70
CA PHE A 254 2.81 3.20 3.60
C PHE A 254 1.73 2.89 2.55
N PHE A 255 2.07 2.12 1.52
CA PHE A 255 1.13 1.73 0.48
C PHE A 255 0.29 0.49 0.83
N GLU A 256 0.93 -0.60 1.26
CA GLU A 256 0.30 -1.91 1.45
C GLU A 256 -0.30 -2.06 2.85
N PHE A 257 0.35 -1.51 3.89
CA PHE A 257 -0.18 -1.58 5.25
C PHE A 257 -1.00 -0.35 5.59
N PHE A 258 -0.44 0.85 5.46
CA PHE A 258 -1.06 2.08 5.99
C PHE A 258 -2.27 2.54 5.15
N SER A 259 -2.16 2.59 3.82
CA SER A 259 -3.23 3.10 2.95
C SER A 259 -4.55 2.30 3.01
N PRO A 260 -4.55 0.98 3.25
CA PRO A 260 -5.78 0.22 3.48
C PRO A 260 -6.45 0.41 4.84
N LEU A 261 -5.76 0.98 5.84
CA LEU A 261 -6.33 1.23 7.16
C LEU A 261 -7.49 2.23 7.07
N SER A 262 -8.44 2.12 8.01
CA SER A 262 -9.43 3.20 8.22
C SER A 262 -8.73 4.49 8.64
N VAL A 263 -9.31 5.67 8.41
CA VAL A 263 -8.65 6.94 8.79
C VAL A 263 -8.41 7.00 10.29
N ARG A 264 -9.30 6.44 11.12
CA ARG A 264 -9.07 6.31 12.56
C ARG A 264 -7.82 5.50 12.88
N GLN A 265 -7.62 4.36 12.21
CA GLN A 265 -6.44 3.53 12.37
C GLN A 265 -5.19 4.20 11.80
N GLN A 266 -5.30 4.94 10.69
CA GLN A 266 -4.21 5.75 10.13
C GLN A 266 -3.77 6.85 11.10
N ALA A 267 -4.73 7.58 11.69
CA ALA A 267 -4.46 8.60 12.68
C ALA A 267 -3.80 8.01 13.94
N ALA A 268 -4.29 6.87 14.41
CA ALA A 268 -3.68 6.16 15.53
C ALA A 268 -2.28 5.64 15.18
N ALA A 269 -2.06 5.13 13.98
CA ALA A 269 -0.76 4.66 13.52
C ALA A 269 0.27 5.81 13.44
N LEU A 270 -0.16 7.00 13.00
CA LEU A 270 0.70 8.19 12.91
C LEU A 270 0.88 8.94 14.22
N GLU A 271 0.30 8.46 15.33
CA GLU A 271 0.33 9.17 16.60
C GLU A 271 1.76 9.46 17.08
N GLY A 272 2.10 10.75 17.20
CA GLY A 272 3.41 11.22 17.63
C GLY A 272 4.48 11.26 16.54
N CYS A 273 4.13 10.96 15.28
CA CYS A 273 5.00 11.11 14.11
C CYS A 273 4.27 11.66 12.87
N GLU A 274 3.10 12.28 13.07
CA GLU A 274 2.23 12.81 12.02
C GLU A 274 3.02 13.66 11.02
N LEU A 275 3.65 14.75 11.50
CA LEU A 275 4.39 15.68 10.65
C LEU A 275 5.68 15.09 10.10
N LYS A 276 6.37 14.31 10.94
CA LYS A 276 7.63 13.65 10.59
C LYS A 276 7.50 12.68 9.43
N ALA A 277 6.35 12.00 9.30
CA ALA A 277 6.10 11.11 8.18
C ALA A 277 6.04 11.87 6.84
N VAL A 278 5.34 13.01 6.79
CA VAL A 278 5.28 13.86 5.59
C VAL A 278 6.66 14.44 5.25
N GLN A 279 7.33 15.01 6.26
CA GLN A 279 8.67 15.56 6.11
C GLN A 279 9.69 14.51 5.66
N LEU A 280 9.59 13.27 6.15
CA LEU A 280 10.46 12.18 5.74
C LEU A 280 10.38 11.92 4.22
N PHE A 281 9.16 11.78 3.68
CA PHE A 281 9.01 11.52 2.24
C PHE A 281 9.48 12.71 1.38
N SER A 282 9.33 13.93 1.89
CA SER A 282 9.93 15.13 1.28
C SER A 282 11.46 15.06 1.26
N LEU A 283 12.10 14.73 2.40
CA LEU A 283 13.57 14.55 2.48
C LEU A 283 14.08 13.44 1.55
N LEU A 284 13.38 12.30 1.52
CA LEU A 284 13.75 11.19 0.65
C LEU A 284 13.60 11.56 -0.84
N ALA A 285 12.58 12.33 -1.22
CA ALA A 285 12.41 12.83 -2.58
C ALA A 285 13.58 13.75 -2.98
N TYR A 286 13.98 14.66 -2.09
CA TYR A 286 15.17 15.50 -2.30
C TYR A 286 16.46 14.66 -2.46
N ALA A 287 16.63 13.62 -1.66
CA ALA A 287 17.79 12.73 -1.77
C ALA A 287 17.80 11.96 -3.10
N ALA A 288 16.64 11.48 -3.55
CA ALA A 288 16.48 10.77 -4.82
C ALA A 288 16.76 11.65 -6.05
N GLU A 289 16.52 12.96 -5.94
CA GLU A 289 16.78 13.93 -7.01
C GLU A 289 18.24 14.43 -7.05
N ASP A 290 19.05 14.20 -6.00
CA ASP A 290 20.46 14.65 -5.99
C ASP A 290 21.28 13.85 -7.03
N PRO A 291 21.87 14.50 -8.04
CA PRO A 291 22.54 13.81 -9.15
C PRO A 291 23.81 13.05 -8.74
N ARG A 292 24.29 13.23 -7.50
CA ARG A 292 25.43 12.48 -6.96
C ARG A 292 25.03 11.14 -6.34
N LEU A 293 23.74 10.91 -6.12
CA LEU A 293 23.21 9.63 -5.67
C LEU A 293 22.87 8.79 -6.92
N TYR A 294 23.73 7.82 -7.22
CA TYR A 294 23.57 6.99 -8.43
C TYR A 294 22.48 5.94 -8.21
N THR A 295 21.24 6.27 -8.55
CA THR A 295 20.13 5.32 -8.61
C THR A 295 19.84 4.95 -10.06
N ALA A 296 19.31 3.75 -10.32
CA ALA A 296 18.97 3.33 -11.68
C ALA A 296 17.81 4.13 -12.28
N HIS A 297 16.87 4.59 -11.44
CA HIS A 297 15.62 5.24 -11.84
C HIS A 297 15.27 6.44 -10.94
N PRO A 298 16.10 7.51 -10.91
CA PRO A 298 15.94 8.61 -9.95
C PRO A 298 14.59 9.34 -10.06
N ILE A 299 14.09 9.51 -11.29
CA ILE A 299 12.82 10.20 -11.56
C ILE A 299 11.65 9.39 -10.98
N ASP A 300 11.63 8.08 -11.22
CA ASP A 300 10.57 7.19 -10.73
C ASP A 300 10.52 7.20 -9.21
N TYR A 301 11.68 7.06 -8.55
CA TYR A 301 11.76 7.13 -7.09
C TYR A 301 11.26 8.46 -6.54
N LYS A 302 11.65 9.59 -7.15
CA LYS A 302 11.20 10.91 -6.74
C LYS A 302 9.67 11.02 -6.80
N ILE A 303 9.07 10.65 -7.93
CA ILE A 303 7.62 10.75 -8.13
C ILE A 303 6.89 9.86 -7.13
N GLU A 304 7.29 8.60 -7.00
CA GLU A 304 6.65 7.67 -6.08
C GLU A 304 6.79 8.11 -4.62
N LEU A 305 7.93 8.67 -4.22
CA LEU A 305 8.13 9.25 -2.89
C LEU A 305 7.24 10.46 -2.67
N ALA A 306 7.10 11.32 -3.68
CA ALA A 306 6.24 12.48 -3.62
C ALA A 306 4.76 12.10 -3.47
N GLU A 307 4.27 11.09 -4.22
CA GLU A 307 2.92 10.55 -4.09
C GLU A 307 2.64 10.04 -2.68
N ARG A 308 3.61 9.38 -2.03
CA ARG A 308 3.47 8.91 -0.65
C ARG A 308 3.45 10.07 0.35
N GLY A 309 4.30 11.08 0.16
CA GLY A 309 4.26 12.32 0.93
C GLY A 309 2.91 13.02 0.84
N LEU A 310 2.34 13.12 -0.37
CA LEU A 310 1.02 13.71 -0.61
C LEU A 310 -0.11 12.89 0.02
N THR A 311 -0.05 11.55 -0.09
CA THR A 311 -1.02 10.65 0.54
C THR A 311 -1.04 10.84 2.06
N LEU A 312 0.14 10.94 2.68
CA LEU A 312 0.27 11.19 4.12
C LEU A 312 -0.24 12.58 4.51
N TYR A 313 0.12 13.62 3.75
CA TYR A 313 -0.37 14.98 3.96
C TYR A 313 -1.90 15.06 3.90
N ARG A 314 -2.51 14.41 2.90
CA ARG A 314 -3.97 14.26 2.79
C ARG A 314 -4.57 13.53 3.97
N CYS A 315 -3.94 12.44 4.41
CA CYS A 315 -4.37 11.70 5.59
C CYS A 315 -4.38 12.61 6.83
N LEU A 316 -3.32 13.38 7.09
CA LEU A 316 -3.26 14.34 8.19
C LEU A 316 -4.41 15.35 8.15
N ARG A 317 -4.72 15.88 6.95
CA ARG A 317 -5.83 16.84 6.75
C ARG A 317 -7.19 16.28 7.19
N LEU A 318 -7.37 14.97 7.18
CA LEU A 318 -8.65 14.36 7.59
C LEU A 318 -8.88 14.38 9.10
N TYR A 319 -7.85 14.61 9.93
CA TYR A 319 -7.98 14.57 11.39
C TYR A 319 -7.16 15.60 12.16
N VAL A 320 -6.38 16.46 11.50
CA VAL A 320 -5.65 17.58 12.12
C VAL A 320 -6.20 18.90 11.58
N ASN A 321 -6.65 19.79 12.48
CA ASN A 321 -7.19 21.10 12.10
C ASN A 321 -6.92 22.17 13.20
N PRO A 322 -6.20 23.27 12.91
CA PRO A 322 -5.61 23.61 11.62
C PRO A 322 -4.40 22.74 11.28
N LEU A 323 -4.21 22.46 9.99
CA LEU A 323 -3.03 21.75 9.53
C LEU A 323 -1.81 22.69 9.64
N PRO A 324 -0.67 22.23 10.19
CA PRO A 324 0.54 23.04 10.25
C PRO A 324 1.04 23.37 8.84
N GLN A 325 1.65 24.55 8.68
CA GLN A 325 2.39 24.87 7.46
C GLN A 325 3.67 24.05 7.43
N VAL A 326 3.94 23.38 6.31
CA VAL A 326 5.11 22.52 6.15
C VAL A 326 5.77 22.85 4.83
N LEU A 327 7.09 23.08 4.87
CA LEU A 327 7.91 23.08 3.66
C LEU A 327 7.91 21.67 3.09
N ILE A 328 7.65 21.50 1.81
CA ILE A 328 7.69 20.18 1.17
C ILE A 328 8.41 20.25 -0.17
N HIS A 329 8.84 19.08 -0.63
CA HIS A 329 9.43 18.89 -1.94
C HIS A 329 8.53 19.46 -3.05
N PRO A 330 9.07 20.18 -4.05
CA PRO A 330 8.27 20.81 -5.11
C PRO A 330 7.32 19.84 -5.82
N THR A 331 7.79 18.64 -6.14
CA THR A 331 6.95 17.60 -6.77
C THR A 331 5.73 17.21 -5.91
N ILE A 332 5.83 17.21 -4.58
CA ILE A 332 4.65 16.93 -3.72
C ILE A 332 3.64 18.08 -3.87
N TYR A 333 4.14 19.31 -3.92
CA TYR A 333 3.33 20.51 -4.10
C TYR A 333 2.67 20.52 -5.48
N ASP A 334 3.45 20.26 -6.54
CA ASP A 334 2.96 20.26 -7.91
C ASP A 334 1.94 19.15 -8.14
N LEU A 335 2.14 17.95 -7.57
CA LEU A 335 1.13 16.88 -7.58
C LEU A 335 -0.15 17.31 -6.85
N CYS A 336 -0.02 18.01 -5.73
CA CYS A 336 -1.17 18.55 -5.01
C CYS A 336 -1.91 19.60 -5.86
N ASP A 337 -1.19 20.53 -6.49
CA ASP A 337 -1.76 21.59 -7.31
C ASP A 337 -2.43 21.06 -8.57
N LEU A 338 -1.81 20.10 -9.27
CA LEU A 338 -2.38 19.44 -10.46
C LEU A 338 -3.73 18.78 -10.16
N GLU A 339 -3.88 18.20 -8.97
CA GLU A 339 -5.14 17.59 -8.56
C GLU A 339 -6.23 18.65 -8.29
N ASN A 340 -5.88 19.86 -7.84
CA ASN A 340 -6.88 20.91 -7.60
C ASN A 340 -7.16 21.77 -8.84
N SER A 341 -6.18 21.99 -9.72
CA SER A 341 -6.41 22.74 -10.95
C SER A 341 -7.36 21.99 -11.88
N SER A 342 -7.38 20.65 -11.79
CA SER A 342 -8.39 19.82 -12.44
C SER A 342 -9.82 20.12 -11.98
N ASP A 343 -10.00 20.80 -10.84
CA ASP A 343 -11.31 21.20 -10.33
C ASP A 343 -11.74 22.62 -10.77
N GLU A 344 -10.82 23.52 -11.15
CA GLU A 344 -11.14 24.95 -11.39
C GLU A 344 -11.32 25.34 -12.87
N GLU A 345 -10.64 24.66 -13.81
CA GLU A 345 -10.66 25.06 -15.24
C GLU A 345 -12.02 24.85 -15.93
N ASP A 346 -12.93 24.08 -15.33
CA ASP A 346 -14.28 23.85 -15.87
C ASP A 346 -15.33 24.89 -15.43
N GLU A 347 -15.05 25.74 -14.43
CA GLU A 347 -16.03 26.74 -13.95
C GLU A 347 -15.88 28.14 -14.60
N GLY A 348 -14.83 28.38 -15.40
CA GLY A 348 -14.40 29.74 -15.78
C GLY A 348 -14.90 30.33 -17.11
N GLU A 349 -15.29 29.52 -18.11
CA GLU A 349 -15.53 30.05 -19.48
C GLU A 349 -17.00 30.38 -19.81
N GLY A 350 -17.93 30.26 -18.86
CA GLY A 350 -19.37 30.50 -19.09
C GLY A 350 -19.87 31.94 -18.85
N GLY A 351 -18.99 32.93 -18.74
CA GLY A 351 -19.27 34.16 -17.97
C GLY A 351 -19.26 35.51 -18.68
N THR A 352 -19.56 35.63 -19.98
CA THR A 352 -19.88 36.95 -20.58
C THR A 352 -21.14 36.89 -21.43
N GLY A 353 -22.28 37.28 -20.85
CA GLY A 353 -23.55 37.38 -21.58
C GLY A 353 -24.68 38.01 -20.78
N ASN A 354 -24.82 39.34 -20.92
CA ASN A 354 -26.04 40.17 -20.86
C ASN A 354 -27.31 39.67 -20.12
N GLY A 355 -27.66 40.41 -19.06
CA GLY A 355 -28.95 41.11 -18.88
C GLY A 355 -30.28 40.33 -18.94
N GLN A 356 -31.06 40.37 -17.86
CA GLN A 356 -32.23 41.26 -17.71
C GLN A 356 -32.97 40.97 -16.40
N LYS A 357 -33.45 42.05 -15.79
CA LYS A 357 -34.45 42.06 -14.72
C LYS A 357 -35.76 41.48 -15.24
N GLU A 358 -36.38 40.55 -14.49
CA GLU A 358 -37.84 40.50 -14.38
C GLU A 358 -38.24 40.15 -12.94
N ASP A 359 -39.05 41.05 -12.38
CA ASP A 359 -39.84 40.86 -11.16
C ASP A 359 -40.99 39.90 -11.46
N HIS A 360 -41.24 38.90 -10.60
CA HIS A 360 -42.61 38.42 -10.39
C HIS A 360 -42.85 37.92 -8.97
N ARG A 361 -44.00 38.36 -8.47
CA ARG A 361 -44.56 38.26 -7.12
C ARG A 361 -45.88 37.47 -7.23
N CYS A 362 -46.11 36.50 -6.35
CA CYS A 362 -47.40 35.99 -5.79
C CYS A 362 -47.08 34.67 -5.04
N VAL A 363 -47.39 34.40 -3.75
CA VAL A 363 -48.55 34.57 -2.85
C VAL A 363 -49.50 33.34 -2.84
N HIS A 364 -49.52 32.65 -1.67
CA HIS A 364 -50.55 31.74 -1.06
C HIS A 364 -50.87 30.40 -1.77
N ALA A 365 -51.28 29.30 -1.11
CA ALA A 365 -51.49 28.90 0.29
C ALA A 365 -51.67 27.36 0.39
N ASP A 366 -51.42 26.83 1.59
CA ASP A 366 -52.08 25.75 2.36
C ASP A 366 -52.73 24.49 1.74
N GLU A 367 -52.53 23.39 2.50
CA GLU A 367 -53.49 22.36 2.96
C GLU A 367 -53.07 20.87 2.77
N ASN A 368 -52.75 20.25 3.92
CA ASN A 368 -53.25 18.97 4.46
C ASN A 368 -53.66 17.81 3.52
N GLN A 369 -53.13 16.60 3.79
CA GLN A 369 -53.94 15.51 4.38
C GLN A 369 -53.15 14.23 4.74
N GLU A 370 -53.55 13.66 5.87
CA GLU A 370 -53.24 12.35 6.42
C GLU A 370 -53.80 11.17 5.59
N LYS A 371 -53.15 9.99 5.69
CA LYS A 371 -53.71 8.61 5.66
C LYS A 371 -52.52 7.63 5.70
N SER A 372 -52.25 6.83 6.74
CA SER A 372 -52.99 5.73 7.39
C SER A 372 -53.15 4.45 6.55
N GLY A 373 -52.69 3.33 7.11
CA GLY A 373 -52.99 1.95 6.69
C GLY A 373 -51.86 1.33 5.84
N GLY A 374 -51.42 0.09 6.04
CA GLY A 374 -51.94 -1.01 6.84
C GLY A 374 -51.16 -2.26 6.45
N ASP A 375 -51.22 -3.25 7.35
CA ASP A 375 -50.42 -4.47 7.38
C ASP A 375 -50.54 -5.36 6.14
N GLY A 376 -49.44 -6.08 5.85
CA GLY A 376 -49.39 -7.15 4.86
C GLY A 376 -48.47 -8.25 5.36
N GLU A 377 -49.05 -9.18 6.13
CA GLU A 377 -48.50 -10.51 6.36
C GLU A 377 -48.50 -11.27 5.04
N GLY A 378 -47.40 -11.96 4.74
CA GLY A 378 -47.24 -12.84 3.61
C GLY A 378 -46.28 -13.95 4.03
N ASP A 379 -46.87 -15.05 4.49
CA ASP A 379 -46.29 -16.38 4.42
C ASP A 379 -45.96 -16.70 2.95
N ASP A 380 -44.92 -17.50 2.72
CA ASP A 380 -44.96 -18.65 1.82
C ASP A 380 -43.55 -19.20 1.53
N ASP A 381 -43.51 -20.53 1.64
CA ASP A 381 -42.77 -21.51 0.86
C ASP A 381 -41.29 -21.83 1.15
N ASP A 382 -41.17 -23.01 1.78
CA ASP A 382 -40.20 -24.06 1.53
C ASP A 382 -39.80 -24.18 0.05
N ASP A 383 -38.51 -24.26 -0.26
CA ASP A 383 -38.07 -25.02 -1.43
C ASP A 383 -36.69 -25.65 -1.24
N ASP A 384 -36.63 -26.86 -1.77
CA ASP A 384 -35.71 -27.94 -1.53
C ASP A 384 -34.33 -27.78 -2.17
N GLY A 385 -33.43 -28.64 -1.71
CA GLY A 385 -32.01 -28.60 -2.00
C GLY A 385 -31.61 -28.93 -3.44
N HIS A 386 -30.39 -28.52 -3.74
CA HIS A 386 -29.61 -29.08 -4.83
C HIS A 386 -28.24 -29.50 -4.32
N GLU A 387 -28.00 -30.80 -4.42
CA GLU A 387 -26.71 -31.47 -4.41
C GLU A 387 -25.85 -30.89 -5.55
N ALA A 388 -24.63 -30.49 -5.23
CA ALA A 388 -23.61 -30.16 -6.21
C ALA A 388 -22.61 -31.32 -6.27
N GLU A 389 -22.62 -32.04 -7.39
CA GLU A 389 -21.57 -32.98 -7.77
C GLU A 389 -20.38 -32.16 -8.28
N ASP A 390 -19.24 -32.27 -7.59
CA ASP A 390 -17.96 -31.71 -8.02
C ASP A 390 -17.29 -32.67 -9.02
N GLU A 391 -17.31 -32.32 -10.30
CA GLU A 391 -16.47 -32.94 -11.33
C GLU A 391 -15.06 -32.34 -11.27
N ASN A 392 -14.06 -33.18 -10.97
CA ASN A 392 -12.64 -32.86 -11.07
C ASN A 392 -12.21 -33.02 -12.53
N GLU A 393 -11.91 -31.91 -13.21
CA GLU A 393 -11.20 -31.92 -14.49
C GLU A 393 -9.68 -31.85 -14.27
N ASP A 394 -9.00 -32.93 -14.64
CA ASP A 394 -7.55 -33.08 -14.83
C ASP A 394 -7.12 -32.19 -16.00
N TRP A 395 -6.11 -31.34 -15.79
CA TRP A 395 -5.45 -30.58 -16.85
C TRP A 395 -4.02 -31.10 -17.00
N ASP A 396 -3.78 -31.85 -18.08
CA ASP A 396 -2.45 -32.21 -18.56
C ASP A 396 -1.78 -30.96 -19.16
N GLU A 397 -0.64 -30.56 -18.60
CA GLU A 397 0.23 -29.50 -19.13
C GLU A 397 1.24 -30.12 -20.11
N ASP A 398 1.04 -29.89 -21.41
CA ASP A 398 2.03 -30.20 -22.45
C ASP A 398 3.13 -29.12 -22.47
N GLU A 399 4.37 -29.56 -22.21
CA GLU A 399 5.60 -28.76 -22.36
C GLU A 399 5.90 -28.52 -23.85
N VAL A 400 5.94 -27.25 -24.26
CA VAL A 400 6.48 -26.83 -25.57
C VAL A 400 7.86 -26.22 -25.34
N GLU A 401 8.90 -26.96 -25.73
CA GLU A 401 10.28 -26.47 -25.84
C GLU A 401 10.40 -25.58 -27.09
N GLY A 402 10.66 -24.28 -26.87
CA GLY A 402 10.97 -23.32 -27.93
C GLY A 402 12.44 -22.90 -27.84
N GLU A 403 13.27 -23.43 -28.73
CA GLU A 403 14.63 -22.95 -28.99
C GLU A 403 14.54 -21.64 -29.80
N GLY A 404 15.05 -20.54 -29.24
CA GLY A 404 15.12 -19.24 -29.90
C GLY A 404 16.55 -18.91 -30.33
N GLU A 405 16.84 -19.07 -31.62
CA GLU A 405 18.06 -18.60 -32.27
C GLU A 405 18.01 -17.07 -32.47
N SER A 406 19.10 -16.40 -32.13
CA SER A 406 19.28 -14.95 -32.24
C SER A 406 19.87 -14.59 -33.61
N GLU A 407 19.10 -13.91 -34.47
CA GLU A 407 19.62 -13.27 -35.67
C GLU A 407 19.86 -11.77 -35.44
N ASN A 408 21.11 -11.36 -35.72
CA ASN A 408 21.54 -9.97 -35.81
C ASN A 408 21.11 -9.41 -37.17
N GLU A 409 20.23 -8.41 -37.19
CA GLU A 409 20.02 -7.58 -38.37
C GLU A 409 20.78 -6.26 -38.25
N ILE A 410 21.69 -6.10 -39.21
CA ILE A 410 22.45 -4.89 -39.54
C ILE A 410 21.54 -4.06 -40.44
N TYR A 411 21.21 -2.83 -40.03
CA TYR A 411 20.57 -1.87 -40.93
C TYR A 411 21.64 -1.00 -41.60
N GLU A 412 21.75 -1.17 -42.91
CA GLU A 412 22.52 -0.30 -43.79
C GLU A 412 21.74 0.97 -44.14
N ASP A 413 22.53 2.03 -44.23
CA ASP A 413 22.25 3.42 -44.51
C ASP A 413 22.23 3.63 -46.03
N GLU A 414 21.10 4.02 -46.61
CA GLU A 414 21.05 4.60 -47.97
C GLU A 414 19.92 5.63 -48.10
N GLY A 415 20.29 6.83 -48.55
CA GLY A 415 19.70 7.37 -49.77
C GLY A 415 18.76 8.57 -49.64
N ASP A 416 19.34 9.75 -49.81
CA ASP A 416 18.67 11.00 -50.18
C ASP A 416 17.82 10.88 -51.46
N SER A 417 16.63 11.51 -51.45
CA SER A 417 16.10 12.20 -52.63
C SER A 417 15.11 13.30 -52.23
N GLU A 418 15.50 14.54 -52.54
CA GLU A 418 14.66 15.73 -52.64
C GLU A 418 13.53 15.52 -53.66
N GLU A 419 12.32 16.04 -53.41
CA GLU A 419 11.56 16.86 -54.38
C GLU A 419 10.25 17.41 -53.78
N ASP A 420 10.14 18.73 -53.90
CA ASP A 420 8.99 19.63 -53.88
C ASP A 420 7.55 19.06 -53.83
N SER A 421 6.79 19.48 -52.82
CA SER A 421 5.40 19.94 -53.02
C SER A 421 4.97 20.88 -51.89
N ALA A 422 4.84 22.16 -52.25
CA ALA A 422 4.21 23.18 -51.43
C ALA A 422 2.71 23.20 -51.77
N ASP A 423 1.89 22.48 -50.99
CA ASP A 423 0.43 22.58 -51.06
C ASP A 423 -0.17 22.78 -49.65
N GLU A 424 -0.90 23.88 -49.55
CA GLU A 424 -2.05 24.15 -48.67
C GLU A 424 -1.89 23.91 -47.15
N VAL A 425 -1.44 24.95 -46.46
CA VAL A 425 -1.74 25.18 -45.04
C VAL A 425 -3.23 25.52 -44.92
N GLU A 426 -4.08 24.49 -44.86
CA GLU A 426 -5.45 24.63 -44.37
C GLU A 426 -5.39 24.97 -42.87
N ASP A 427 -5.81 26.20 -42.56
CA ASP A 427 -6.09 26.75 -41.25
C ASP A 427 -7.16 25.88 -40.55
N LYS A 428 -6.72 24.79 -39.91
CA LYS A 428 -7.54 23.97 -39.01
C LYS A 428 -7.86 24.78 -37.77
N ARG A 429 -8.88 25.64 -37.88
CA ARG A 429 -9.62 26.15 -36.73
C ARG A 429 -10.01 24.96 -35.85
N GLU A 430 -9.34 24.84 -34.70
CA GLU A 430 -9.76 23.97 -33.61
C GLU A 430 -11.23 24.25 -33.31
N GLN A 431 -12.11 23.34 -33.72
CA GLN A 431 -13.52 23.43 -33.37
C GLN A 431 -13.61 23.27 -31.85
N ALA A 432 -14.17 24.27 -31.18
CA ALA A 432 -14.39 24.22 -29.75
C ALA A 432 -15.12 22.91 -29.37
N PRO A 433 -14.70 22.21 -28.32
CA PRO A 433 -15.28 20.93 -27.93
C PRO A 433 -16.79 21.09 -27.72
N THR A 434 -17.56 20.18 -28.32
CA THR A 434 -19.03 20.19 -28.18
C THR A 434 -19.41 20.02 -26.71
N THR A 435 -20.58 20.54 -26.29
CA THR A 435 -21.09 20.40 -24.91
C THR A 435 -21.13 18.94 -24.44
N ASN A 436 -21.37 18.00 -25.36
CA ASN A 436 -21.35 16.56 -25.06
C ASN A 436 -19.94 16.07 -24.69
N THR A 437 -18.90 16.56 -25.37
CA THR A 437 -17.50 16.22 -25.09
C THR A 437 -17.08 16.71 -23.70
N LYS A 438 -17.44 17.94 -23.31
CA LYS A 438 -17.16 18.47 -21.97
C LYS A 438 -17.87 17.68 -20.87
N ASN A 439 -19.15 17.38 -21.05
CA ASN A 439 -19.92 16.59 -20.08
C ASN A 439 -19.35 15.17 -19.90
N MET A 440 -18.89 14.54 -20.99
CA MET A 440 -18.26 13.22 -20.95
C MET A 440 -16.90 13.26 -20.24
N ALA A 441 -16.10 14.31 -20.44
CA ALA A 441 -14.83 14.47 -19.74
C ALA A 441 -15.02 14.60 -18.23
N LEU A 442 -15.93 15.49 -17.79
CA LEU A 442 -16.29 15.64 -16.38
C LEU A 442 -16.86 14.34 -15.80
N PHE A 443 -17.73 13.65 -16.55
CA PHE A 443 -18.25 12.35 -16.13
C PHE A 443 -17.14 11.31 -15.94
N ALA A 444 -16.23 11.18 -16.91
CA ALA A 444 -15.13 10.23 -16.86
C ALA A 444 -14.16 10.53 -15.71
N TYR A 445 -13.93 11.82 -15.42
CA TYR A 445 -13.13 12.27 -14.29
C TYR A 445 -13.70 11.76 -12.96
N VAL A 446 -14.99 11.96 -12.69
CA VAL A 446 -15.64 11.49 -11.45
C VAL A 446 -15.80 9.96 -11.45
N ALA A 447 -16.06 9.35 -12.60
CA ALA A 447 -16.34 7.91 -12.67
C ALA A 447 -15.10 7.05 -12.41
N ARG A 448 -13.91 7.52 -12.78
CA ARG A 448 -12.65 6.78 -12.62
C ARG A 448 -12.35 6.38 -11.15
N PRO A 449 -12.29 7.28 -10.17
CA PRO A 449 -12.13 6.90 -8.76
C PRO A 449 -13.31 6.06 -8.24
N THR A 450 -14.52 6.28 -8.78
CA THR A 450 -15.70 5.52 -8.36
C THR A 450 -15.61 4.04 -8.73
N VAL A 451 -15.09 3.69 -9.92
CA VAL A 451 -14.79 2.30 -10.29
C VAL A 451 -13.89 1.64 -9.26
N GLU A 452 -12.81 2.32 -8.87
CA GLU A 452 -11.85 1.82 -7.90
C GLU A 452 -12.47 1.68 -6.51
N HIS A 453 -13.33 2.62 -6.11
CA HIS A 453 -14.03 2.60 -4.83
C HIS A 453 -15.01 1.42 -4.72
N ILE A 454 -15.78 1.14 -5.77
CA ILE A 454 -16.70 0.00 -5.80
C ILE A 454 -15.91 -1.32 -5.78
N ARG A 455 -14.85 -1.44 -6.58
CA ARG A 455 -13.99 -2.64 -6.58
C ARG A 455 -13.33 -2.87 -5.24
N LYS A 456 -12.70 -1.84 -4.66
CA LYS A 456 -12.07 -1.89 -3.33
C LYS A 456 -13.09 -2.23 -2.25
N ALA A 457 -14.31 -1.68 -2.31
CA ALA A 457 -15.37 -1.99 -1.37
C ALA A 457 -15.89 -3.43 -1.49
N ARG A 458 -15.81 -4.06 -2.68
CA ARG A 458 -16.18 -5.48 -2.85
C ARG A 458 -15.07 -6.42 -2.40
N SER A 459 -13.81 -6.08 -2.66
CA SER A 459 -12.65 -6.92 -2.33
C SER A 459 -12.18 -6.74 -0.88
N THR A 460 -12.56 -5.65 -0.21
CA THR A 460 -12.22 -5.43 1.19
C THR A 460 -12.78 -6.54 2.09
N LEU A 461 -11.98 -6.92 3.08
CA LEU A 461 -12.35 -7.92 4.08
C LEU A 461 -12.84 -7.26 5.38
N TYR A 462 -13.03 -5.94 5.37
CA TYR A 462 -13.50 -5.15 6.52
C TYR A 462 -15.02 -4.92 6.48
N CYS A 463 -15.61 -4.69 7.65
CA CYS A 463 -17.01 -4.30 7.77
C CYS A 463 -17.26 -2.95 7.08
N SER A 464 -18.38 -2.82 6.37
CA SER A 464 -18.78 -1.61 5.65
C SER A 464 -19.43 -0.55 6.53
N THR A 465 -19.75 -0.89 7.77
CA THR A 465 -20.28 0.04 8.77
C THR A 465 -19.18 0.99 9.23
N GLN A 466 -19.50 2.28 9.30
CA GLN A 466 -18.59 3.29 9.81
C GLN A 466 -18.09 2.88 11.21
N ASP A 467 -16.81 3.11 11.49
CA ASP A 467 -16.13 2.86 12.77
C ASP A 467 -16.07 1.39 13.25
N CYS A 468 -16.58 0.42 12.49
CA CYS A 468 -16.44 -0.99 12.85
C CYS A 468 -15.03 -1.50 12.48
N PRO A 469 -14.17 -1.89 13.45
CA PRO A 469 -12.80 -2.30 13.18
C PRO A 469 -12.69 -3.74 12.68
N ASN A 470 -13.81 -4.48 12.62
CA ASN A 470 -13.80 -5.90 12.35
C ASN A 470 -13.46 -6.19 10.88
N SER A 471 -12.59 -7.17 10.68
CA SER A 471 -12.41 -7.86 9.41
C SER A 471 -12.76 -9.35 9.52
N ILE A 472 -12.85 -10.04 8.38
CA ILE A 472 -13.07 -11.50 8.35
C ILE A 472 -12.05 -12.23 9.24
N GLN A 473 -10.79 -11.78 9.23
CA GLN A 473 -9.73 -12.34 10.07
C GLN A 473 -9.99 -12.11 11.57
N SER A 474 -10.37 -10.90 12.00
CA SER A 474 -10.56 -10.61 13.44
C SER A 474 -11.79 -11.29 14.01
N ALA A 475 -12.85 -11.41 13.21
CA ALA A 475 -14.09 -12.02 13.68
C ALA A 475 -14.06 -13.56 13.65
N GLY A 476 -13.07 -14.16 12.98
CA GLY A 476 -12.96 -15.61 12.81
C GLY A 476 -14.14 -16.24 12.08
N ARG A 477 -14.89 -15.45 11.30
CA ARG A 477 -16.08 -15.90 10.56
C ARG A 477 -16.26 -15.13 9.26
N GLU A 478 -16.93 -15.75 8.31
CA GLU A 478 -17.32 -15.06 7.08
C GLU A 478 -18.31 -13.94 7.37
N PHE A 479 -18.14 -12.83 6.65
CA PHE A 479 -19.05 -11.70 6.73
C PHE A 479 -20.16 -11.85 5.70
N ARG A 480 -21.33 -11.30 6.02
CA ARG A 480 -22.48 -11.33 5.11
C ARG A 480 -22.38 -10.15 4.15
N ARG A 481 -22.44 -10.43 2.85
CA ARG A 481 -22.60 -9.37 1.84
C ARG A 481 -24.05 -8.87 1.85
N CYS A 482 -24.23 -7.59 1.53
CA CYS A 482 -25.55 -7.03 1.31
C CYS A 482 -26.21 -7.79 0.15
N VAL A 483 -27.37 -8.42 0.39
CA VAL A 483 -28.10 -9.22 -0.62
C VAL A 483 -28.44 -8.38 -1.86
N GLY A 484 -28.69 -7.08 -1.66
CA GLY A 484 -28.99 -6.14 -2.73
C GLY A 484 -27.80 -5.87 -3.66
N CYS A 485 -26.81 -5.10 -3.20
CA CYS A 485 -25.70 -4.67 -4.06
C CYS A 485 -24.55 -5.68 -4.20
N LYS A 486 -24.46 -6.67 -3.30
CA LYS A 486 -23.34 -7.64 -3.20
C LYS A 486 -21.94 -7.02 -3.02
N VAL A 487 -21.84 -5.70 -2.86
CA VAL A 487 -20.58 -4.97 -2.64
C VAL A 487 -20.28 -4.84 -1.16
N ALA A 488 -21.17 -4.20 -0.39
CA ALA A 488 -20.93 -3.94 1.03
C ALA A 488 -20.95 -5.24 1.85
N LEU A 489 -20.05 -5.32 2.83
CA LEU A 489 -19.78 -6.49 3.64
C LEU A 489 -20.01 -6.18 5.13
N TYR A 490 -20.71 -7.03 5.89
CA TYR A 490 -21.05 -6.74 7.29
C TYR A 490 -20.70 -7.90 8.21
N CYS A 491 -20.05 -7.58 9.33
CA CYS A 491 -19.68 -8.58 10.33
C CYS A 491 -20.86 -9.08 11.16
N SER A 492 -21.98 -8.35 11.20
CA SER A 492 -23.20 -8.69 11.97
C SER A 492 -24.43 -7.99 11.41
N ARG A 493 -25.64 -8.47 11.77
CA ARG A 493 -26.91 -7.81 11.44
C ARG A 493 -27.01 -6.41 12.06
N LYS A 494 -26.48 -6.22 13.27
CA LYS A 494 -26.42 -4.92 13.95
C LYS A 494 -25.65 -3.90 13.10
N CYS A 495 -24.44 -4.25 12.67
CA CYS A 495 -23.62 -3.38 11.81
C CYS A 495 -24.31 -3.07 10.48
N GLN A 496 -25.00 -4.04 9.87
CA GLN A 496 -25.79 -3.79 8.68
C GLN A 496 -26.92 -2.79 8.94
N THR A 497 -27.68 -2.94 10.02
CA THR A 497 -28.77 -2.02 10.40
C THR A 497 -28.25 -0.62 10.69
N GLU A 498 -27.11 -0.49 11.37
CA GLU A 498 -26.44 0.79 11.62
C GLU A 498 -26.05 1.48 10.30
N ALA A 499 -25.40 0.76 9.38
CA ALA A 499 -25.05 1.29 8.07
C ALA A 499 -26.28 1.62 7.21
N TRP A 500 -27.34 0.82 7.32
CA TRP A 500 -28.61 1.03 6.61
C TRP A 500 -29.28 2.35 6.99
N ASN A 501 -29.17 2.73 8.27
CA ASN A 501 -29.79 3.91 8.87
C ASN A 501 -28.80 5.06 9.13
N ALA A 502 -27.59 5.00 8.58
CA ALA A 502 -26.58 6.05 8.76
C ALA A 502 -27.11 7.42 8.30
N GLU A 503 -26.82 8.47 9.05
CA GLU A 503 -27.42 9.79 8.84
C GLU A 503 -26.97 10.46 7.53
N GLN A 504 -25.67 10.39 7.21
CA GLN A 504 -25.12 11.10 6.04
C GLN A 504 -25.29 10.31 4.73
N TYR A 505 -24.96 9.01 4.77
CA TYR A 505 -24.99 8.10 3.62
C TYR A 505 -25.65 6.78 4.01
N PRO A 506 -26.97 6.75 4.19
CA PRO A 506 -27.69 5.53 4.55
C PRO A 506 -27.49 4.49 3.45
N HIS A 507 -27.02 3.31 3.81
CA HIS A 507 -26.70 2.28 2.81
C HIS A 507 -27.89 1.90 1.95
N LYS A 508 -29.14 2.11 2.40
CA LYS A 508 -30.33 1.88 1.58
C LYS A 508 -30.32 2.68 0.26
N GLU A 509 -29.79 3.89 0.26
CA GLU A 509 -29.71 4.77 -0.92
C GLU A 509 -28.50 4.37 -1.77
N VAL A 510 -27.35 4.21 -1.12
CA VAL A 510 -26.11 3.74 -1.75
C VAL A 510 -26.31 2.38 -2.42
N CYS A 511 -27.07 1.47 -1.80
CA CYS A 511 -27.34 0.13 -2.32
C CYS A 511 -28.09 0.19 -3.65
N LYS A 512 -29.08 1.08 -3.79
CA LYS A 512 -29.82 1.27 -5.05
C LYS A 512 -28.91 1.79 -6.16
N VAL A 513 -28.07 2.77 -5.84
CA VAL A 513 -27.09 3.33 -6.79
C VAL A 513 -26.08 2.26 -7.22
N LEU A 514 -25.52 1.50 -6.27
CA LEU A 514 -24.60 0.40 -6.57
C LEU A 514 -25.27 -0.67 -7.44
N GLN A 515 -26.51 -1.06 -7.15
CA GLN A 515 -27.26 -2.02 -7.97
C GLN A 515 -27.39 -1.55 -9.41
N LYS A 516 -27.80 -0.28 -9.63
CA LYS A 516 -27.89 0.34 -10.95
C LYS A 516 -26.54 0.29 -11.67
N MET A 517 -25.48 0.77 -11.02
CA MET A 517 -24.14 0.84 -11.61
C MET A 517 -23.58 -0.55 -11.96
N ILE A 518 -23.80 -1.56 -11.11
CA ILE A 518 -23.37 -2.94 -11.37
C ILE A 518 -24.17 -3.56 -12.52
N ALA A 519 -25.48 -3.32 -12.58
CA ALA A 519 -26.33 -3.80 -13.65
C ALA A 519 -25.91 -3.23 -15.01
N VAL A 520 -25.59 -1.93 -15.05
CA VAL A 520 -25.15 -1.24 -16.28
C VAL A 520 -23.74 -1.67 -16.71
N ALA A 521 -22.77 -1.72 -15.80
CA ALA A 521 -21.41 -2.13 -16.15
C ALA A 521 -21.31 -3.62 -16.51
N GLY A 522 -22.13 -4.45 -15.86
CA GLY A 522 -21.99 -5.90 -15.83
C GLY A 522 -21.02 -6.34 -14.73
N SER A 523 -21.47 -7.28 -13.89
CA SER A 523 -20.68 -7.70 -12.71
C SER A 523 -19.35 -8.36 -13.07
N GLU A 524 -19.31 -9.14 -14.15
CA GLU A 524 -18.08 -9.76 -14.67
C GLU A 524 -17.04 -8.73 -15.09
N LEU A 525 -17.46 -7.67 -15.81
CA LEU A 525 -16.54 -6.61 -16.23
C LEU A 525 -16.03 -5.84 -15.01
N LEU A 526 -16.96 -5.34 -14.18
CA LEU A 526 -16.64 -4.47 -13.05
C LEU A 526 -15.80 -5.17 -11.98
N PHE A 527 -15.97 -6.48 -11.80
CA PHE A 527 -15.30 -7.26 -10.76
C PHE A 527 -14.36 -8.34 -11.30
N ARG A 528 -14.02 -8.30 -12.59
CA ARG A 528 -13.02 -9.20 -13.19
C ARG A 528 -11.79 -9.25 -12.29
N HIS A 529 -11.54 -10.43 -11.73
CA HIS A 529 -10.32 -10.72 -11.01
C HIS A 529 -9.28 -10.96 -12.08
N LEU A 530 -8.28 -10.09 -12.16
CA LEU A 530 -7.11 -10.42 -12.95
C LEU A 530 -6.31 -11.37 -12.07
N GLU A 531 -6.10 -12.57 -12.58
CA GLU A 531 -5.30 -13.60 -11.92
C GLU A 531 -3.80 -13.22 -11.91
N CYS A 532 -3.42 -12.15 -12.62
CA CYS A 532 -2.06 -11.71 -12.78
C CYS A 532 -1.75 -10.45 -11.94
N GLU A 533 -0.49 -10.32 -11.56
CA GLU A 533 0.20 -9.45 -10.58
C GLU A 533 -0.09 -7.93 -10.64
N HIS A 534 -0.99 -7.48 -11.52
CA HIS A 534 -1.39 -6.08 -11.62
C HIS A 534 -2.28 -5.68 -10.44
N ARG A 535 -1.68 -4.95 -9.50
CA ARG A 535 -2.37 -4.35 -8.34
C ARG A 535 -3.43 -3.29 -8.72
N GLY A 536 -3.53 -2.92 -9.99
CA GLY A 536 -4.48 -1.95 -10.53
C GLY A 536 -5.55 -2.60 -11.43
N TYR A 537 -6.72 -1.96 -11.53
CA TYR A 537 -7.68 -2.29 -12.59
C TYR A 537 -7.18 -1.66 -13.90
N PRO A 538 -7.03 -2.43 -15.00
CA PRO A 538 -6.52 -1.93 -16.27
C PRO A 538 -7.33 -0.74 -16.79
N ASP A 539 -6.64 0.23 -17.35
CA ASP A 539 -7.26 1.50 -17.77
C ASP A 539 -8.22 1.31 -18.96
N ASP A 540 -8.00 0.31 -19.81
CA ASP A 540 -8.92 -0.11 -20.87
C ASP A 540 -10.23 -0.66 -20.28
N LEU A 541 -10.14 -1.50 -19.24
CA LEU A 541 -11.32 -2.00 -18.53
C LEU A 541 -12.04 -0.88 -17.76
N LYS A 542 -11.31 0.04 -17.12
CA LYS A 542 -11.88 1.25 -16.50
C LYS A 542 -12.66 2.07 -17.53
N SER A 543 -12.02 2.37 -18.67
CA SER A 543 -12.62 3.16 -19.74
C SER A 543 -13.88 2.49 -20.28
N THR A 544 -13.87 1.16 -20.41
CA THR A 544 -15.04 0.37 -20.82
C THR A 544 -16.18 0.46 -19.80
N VAL A 545 -15.89 0.35 -18.50
CA VAL A 545 -16.90 0.51 -17.44
C VAL A 545 -17.51 1.92 -17.46
N ILE A 546 -16.67 2.95 -17.59
CA ILE A 546 -17.09 4.36 -17.63
C ILE A 546 -17.99 4.61 -18.84
N ALA A 547 -17.60 4.14 -20.03
CA ALA A 547 -18.42 4.25 -21.23
C ALA A 547 -19.79 3.59 -21.06
N ARG A 548 -19.85 2.38 -20.48
CA ARG A 548 -21.13 1.72 -20.19
C ARG A 548 -21.99 2.49 -19.20
N TRP A 549 -21.40 3.05 -18.14
CA TRP A 549 -22.13 3.87 -17.18
C TRP A 549 -22.74 5.11 -17.84
N TRP A 550 -21.98 5.78 -18.70
CA TRP A 550 -22.46 6.91 -19.48
C TRP A 550 -23.65 6.50 -20.38
N GLU A 551 -23.50 5.45 -21.18
CA GLU A 551 -24.54 4.95 -22.09
C GLU A 551 -25.77 4.42 -21.34
N GLY A 552 -25.58 3.79 -20.19
CA GLY A 552 -26.63 3.22 -19.34
C GLY A 552 -27.25 4.21 -18.36
N SER A 553 -27.13 5.51 -18.60
CA SER A 553 -27.78 6.57 -17.82
C SER A 553 -27.42 6.57 -16.33
N VAL A 554 -26.19 6.15 -15.97
CA VAL A 554 -25.60 6.50 -14.68
C VAL A 554 -25.20 7.97 -14.76
N ASN A 555 -25.66 8.78 -13.82
CA ASN A 555 -25.45 10.23 -13.89
C ASN A 555 -24.40 10.65 -12.85
N ILE A 556 -23.84 11.87 -12.99
CA ILE A 556 -22.88 12.42 -12.02
C ILE A 556 -23.37 12.34 -10.56
N PRO A 557 -24.66 12.63 -10.23
CA PRO A 557 -25.16 12.46 -8.87
C PRO A 557 -25.03 11.04 -8.31
N ASP A 558 -25.16 10.01 -9.14
CA ASP A 558 -24.95 8.61 -8.73
C ASP A 558 -23.49 8.38 -8.32
N LEU A 559 -22.55 8.85 -9.16
CA LEU A 559 -21.11 8.76 -8.89
C LEU A 559 -20.74 9.48 -7.59
N VAL A 560 -21.24 10.71 -7.43
CA VAL A 560 -21.09 11.54 -6.23
C VAL A 560 -21.58 10.84 -4.96
N VAL A 561 -22.71 10.13 -5.02
CA VAL A 561 -23.23 9.38 -3.87
C VAL A 561 -22.26 8.28 -3.46
N ILE A 562 -21.64 7.59 -4.43
CA ILE A 562 -20.65 6.55 -4.16
C ILE A 562 -19.34 7.14 -3.63
N GLU A 563 -18.85 8.24 -4.22
CA GLU A 563 -17.68 8.97 -3.73
C GLU A 563 -17.89 9.49 -2.30
N GLY A 564 -19.06 10.07 -2.05
CA GLY A 564 -19.47 10.54 -0.73
C GLY A 564 -19.57 9.41 0.28
N TRP A 565 -20.15 8.26 -0.08
CA TRP A 565 -20.19 7.08 0.77
C TRP A 565 -18.80 6.50 1.05
N ALA A 566 -17.94 6.41 0.03
CA ALA A 566 -16.57 5.95 0.17
C ALA A 566 -15.76 6.89 1.08
N SER A 567 -15.95 8.20 0.92
CA SER A 567 -15.35 9.24 1.76
C SER A 567 -15.89 9.21 3.18
N TYR A 568 -17.20 9.06 3.37
CA TYR A 568 -17.83 8.95 4.68
C TYR A 568 -17.34 7.74 5.48
N LYS A 569 -17.17 6.60 4.80
CA LYS A 569 -16.52 5.42 5.40
C LYS A 569 -15.06 5.66 5.79
N ARG A 570 -14.39 6.61 5.12
CA ARG A 570 -13.03 7.01 5.47
C ARG A 570 -13.05 8.00 6.62
N LEU A 571 -13.87 9.05 6.57
CA LEU A 571 -13.87 10.13 7.54
C LEU A 571 -14.12 9.60 8.96
N PRO A 572 -13.24 9.96 9.92
CA PRO A 572 -13.47 9.60 11.30
C PRO A 572 -14.63 10.45 11.85
N ALA A 573 -15.33 9.96 12.87
CA ALA A 573 -16.29 10.78 13.61
C ALA A 573 -15.65 12.10 14.07
N SER A 574 -16.45 13.17 14.22
CA SER A 574 -15.94 14.51 14.60
C SER A 574 -15.17 14.54 15.93
N GLU A 575 -15.30 13.50 16.74
CA GLU A 575 -14.59 13.33 18.01
C GLU A 575 -13.10 13.01 17.84
N PHE A 576 -12.64 12.68 16.62
CA PHE A 576 -11.26 12.28 16.35
C PHE A 576 -10.36 13.40 15.82
N PHE A 577 -10.88 14.61 15.63
CA PHE A 577 -10.04 15.73 15.24
C PHE A 577 -9.08 16.09 16.38
N LYS A 578 -7.78 15.97 16.13
CA LYS A 578 -6.73 16.49 17.02
C LYS A 578 -6.57 17.99 16.78
N ALA A 579 -6.53 18.75 17.87
CA ALA A 579 -6.23 20.18 17.83
C ALA A 579 -4.77 20.44 17.45
N ASP A 580 -3.86 19.54 17.83
CA ASP A 580 -2.42 19.69 17.63
C ASP A 580 -1.80 18.46 16.95
N CYS A 581 -0.83 18.73 16.09
CA CYS A 581 0.03 17.74 15.44
C CYS A 581 1.33 17.58 16.26
N SER A 582 1.95 16.39 16.26
CA SER A 582 3.30 16.28 16.82
C SER A 582 4.30 17.15 16.03
N PRO A 583 5.32 17.72 16.68
CA PRO A 583 6.32 18.52 15.98
C PRO A 583 7.08 17.68 14.96
N GLY A 584 7.53 18.34 13.90
CA GLY A 584 8.37 17.76 12.85
C GLY A 584 9.79 17.46 13.34
N TYR A 585 10.72 17.28 12.40
CA TYR A 585 12.15 17.27 12.71
C TYR A 585 12.65 18.70 12.94
N ASP A 586 13.37 18.93 14.03
CA ASP A 586 13.88 20.25 14.41
C ASP A 586 14.87 20.84 13.39
N ASP A 587 15.55 19.97 12.63
CA ASP A 587 16.55 20.32 11.62
C ASP A 587 16.00 20.36 10.18
N TYR A 588 14.71 20.09 10.01
CA TYR A 588 14.09 19.92 8.69
C TYR A 588 14.27 21.15 7.78
N ASP A 589 13.91 22.34 8.27
CA ASP A 589 13.98 23.56 7.48
C ASP A 589 15.42 23.92 7.08
N ALA A 590 16.39 23.60 7.95
CA ALA A 590 17.80 23.82 7.67
C ALA A 590 18.31 22.88 6.57
N ILE A 591 17.93 21.60 6.64
CA ILE A 591 18.29 20.59 5.63
C ILE A 591 17.66 20.91 4.28
N VAL A 592 16.36 21.22 4.26
CA VAL A 592 15.64 21.60 3.03
C VAL A 592 16.27 22.84 2.40
N ARG A 593 16.64 23.86 3.19
CA ARG A 593 17.34 25.04 2.68
C ARG A 593 18.68 24.68 2.05
N GLU A 594 19.50 23.86 2.72
CA GLU A 594 20.79 23.40 2.16
C GLU A 594 20.60 22.64 0.84
N LEU A 595 19.59 21.77 0.76
CA LEU A 595 19.23 21.02 -0.44
C LEU A 595 18.82 21.95 -1.59
N SER A 596 17.94 22.89 -1.31
CA SER A 596 17.40 23.83 -2.29
C SER A 596 18.43 24.82 -2.83
N GLU A 597 19.45 25.18 -2.04
CA GLU A 597 20.54 26.05 -2.48
C GLU A 597 21.45 25.38 -3.53
N ARG A 598 21.43 24.04 -3.65
CA ARG A 598 22.25 23.30 -4.61
C ARG A 598 21.71 23.34 -6.03
N ASP A 599 20.38 23.39 -6.18
CA ASP A 599 19.71 23.64 -7.45
C ASP A 599 18.55 24.63 -7.25
N PRO A 600 18.85 25.94 -7.21
CA PRO A 600 17.85 26.96 -6.96
C PRO A 600 16.82 27.09 -8.09
N ALA A 601 16.99 26.45 -9.24
CA ALA A 601 16.02 26.49 -10.32
C ALA A 601 14.93 25.44 -10.10
N ASN A 602 15.31 24.21 -9.73
CA ASN A 602 14.39 23.08 -9.66
C ASN A 602 13.96 22.69 -8.23
N LEU A 603 14.77 22.99 -7.21
CA LEU A 603 14.58 22.47 -5.84
C LEU A 603 14.02 23.49 -4.85
N ARG A 604 13.48 24.63 -5.30
CA ARG A 604 12.92 25.67 -4.41
C ARG A 604 11.76 25.10 -3.59
N PRO A 605 11.90 24.98 -2.26
CA PRO A 605 10.90 24.34 -1.45
C PRO A 605 9.65 25.22 -1.43
N ARG A 606 8.48 24.61 -1.45
CA ARG A 606 7.21 25.33 -1.39
C ARG A 606 6.52 25.01 -0.09
N TYR A 607 5.94 26.03 0.52
CA TYR A 607 5.02 25.82 1.62
C TYR A 607 3.71 25.30 1.03
N LEU A 608 3.22 24.18 1.56
CA LEU A 608 1.80 23.90 1.44
C LEU A 608 1.07 24.83 2.42
N THR A 609 0.64 26.01 1.94
CA THR A 609 -0.28 26.87 2.67
C THR A 609 -1.70 26.57 2.22
N LEU A 610 -2.58 26.24 3.16
CA LEU A 610 -3.98 25.90 2.89
C LEU A 610 -4.82 27.04 2.29
N GLU A 611 -4.28 28.26 2.18
CA GLU A 611 -5.02 29.38 1.59
C GLU A 611 -5.34 29.16 0.10
N SER A 612 -4.58 28.32 -0.62
CA SER A 612 -4.85 27.98 -2.03
C SER A 612 -5.82 26.81 -2.25
N LEU A 613 -6.20 26.05 -1.21
CA LEU A 613 -6.55 24.63 -1.39
C LEU A 613 -7.91 24.21 -0.79
N ALA A 614 -8.83 25.17 -0.83
CA ALA A 614 -10.18 25.22 -0.26
C ALA A 614 -10.25 26.23 0.90
N SER A 615 -10.49 27.49 0.52
CA SER A 615 -11.16 28.40 1.43
C SER A 615 -12.36 27.68 2.05
N LYS A 616 -12.67 27.95 3.32
CA LYS A 616 -13.92 27.50 3.98
C LYS A 616 -15.15 27.66 3.06
N LYS A 617 -15.10 28.66 2.16
CA LYS A 617 -16.05 28.93 1.08
C LYS A 617 -16.11 27.84 -0.01
N ALA A 618 -15.02 27.19 -0.43
CA ALA A 618 -15.06 26.08 -1.39
C ALA A 618 -15.72 24.82 -0.79
N LEU A 619 -15.41 24.46 0.47
CA LEU A 619 -16.11 23.36 1.15
C LEU A 619 -17.59 23.68 1.42
N GLU A 620 -17.90 24.93 1.79
CA GLU A 620 -19.27 25.42 1.92
C GLU A 620 -19.99 25.45 0.55
N ASN A 621 -19.30 25.82 -0.53
CA ASN A 621 -19.82 25.79 -1.90
C ASN A 621 -20.08 24.35 -2.35
N LEU A 622 -19.18 23.40 -2.08
CA LEU A 622 -19.38 21.99 -2.40
C LEU A 622 -20.59 21.43 -1.63
N LYS A 623 -20.70 21.73 -0.33
CA LYS A 623 -21.88 21.39 0.49
C LYS A 623 -23.16 22.02 -0.06
N LYS A 624 -23.08 23.27 -0.51
CA LYS A 624 -24.20 24.01 -1.13
C LYS A 624 -24.60 23.39 -2.47
N SER A 625 -23.65 23.13 -3.37
CA SER A 625 -23.86 22.45 -4.66
C SER A 625 -24.44 21.05 -4.48
N PHE A 626 -24.01 20.29 -3.46
CA PHE A 626 -24.64 19.00 -3.14
C PHE A 626 -26.06 19.14 -2.61
N LYS A 627 -26.32 20.16 -1.78
CA LYS A 627 -27.68 20.44 -1.30
C LYS A 627 -28.58 20.84 -2.48
N GLU A 628 -28.07 21.68 -3.38
CA GLU A 628 -28.74 22.14 -4.59
C GLU A 628 -29.00 20.99 -5.57
N MET A 629 -28.02 20.13 -5.83
CA MET A 629 -28.19 18.90 -6.63
C MET A 629 -29.22 17.95 -6.02
N ARG A 630 -29.27 17.79 -4.69
CA ARG A 630 -30.32 17.00 -4.02
C ARG A 630 -31.71 17.60 -4.22
N THR A 631 -31.85 18.92 -4.21
CA THR A 631 -33.12 19.58 -4.55
C THR A 631 -33.45 19.45 -6.03
N TRP A 632 -32.46 19.59 -6.92
CA TRP A 632 -32.64 19.51 -8.36
C TRP A 632 -33.06 18.11 -8.82
N SER A 633 -32.44 17.07 -8.26
CA SER A 633 -32.83 15.66 -8.48
C SER A 633 -34.23 15.35 -7.98
N LYS A 634 -34.74 16.05 -6.96
CA LYS A 634 -36.14 15.90 -6.51
C LYS A 634 -37.11 16.56 -7.48
N THR A 635 -36.80 17.76 -7.97
CA THR A 635 -37.65 18.48 -8.93
C THR A 635 -37.71 17.85 -10.32
N MET A 636 -36.65 17.18 -10.77
CA MET A 636 -36.61 16.48 -12.07
C MET A 636 -37.24 15.08 -12.05
N GLY A 637 -37.55 14.53 -10.86
CA GLY A 637 -38.20 13.22 -10.73
C GLY A 637 -39.74 13.28 -10.67
N GLU A 638 -40.33 14.47 -10.69
CA GLU A 638 -41.78 14.70 -10.60
C GLU A 638 -42.42 15.12 -11.95
N GLY A 639 -41.66 15.05 -13.05
CA GLY A 639 -42.16 15.21 -14.43
C GLY A 639 -41.76 14.01 -15.28
#